data_AF-A0A2B0WR96-F1
#
_entry.id   AF-A0A2B0WR96-F1
#
_cell.length_a   1.000
_cell.length_b   1.000
_cell.length_c   1.000
_cell.angle_alpha   90.00
_cell.angle_beta   90.00
_cell.angle_gamma   90.00
#
_symmetry.space_group_name_H-M   'P 1'
#
loop_
_entity.id
_entity.type
_entity.pdbx_description
1 polymer ?
#
loop_
_entity_poly.entity_id
_entity_poly.type
_entity_poly.pdbx_seq_one_letter_code
_entity_poly.pdbx_strand_id
1 'polypeptide(L)'
;MSGFQYTFNKELQPLVLDQLKYQLHYFLPQLEGKFMLSTKTFHILNELEISLNELETLKKIFERYEELNELPLQNQDSVIRNVENTEGYLSENQILFDRIFEKDFIEKVKKFININIKVQKGLNIYNKIWIDLLKELDEKIYEYFSTIFELSEMYAPHMIELEELERTGYLKNSFHHLCYTSHTTKDYTKFPHDGVERSEIGKHLDINQKYVLNPALCLHVYPQLRDKQGVNNAVYTIKGSCFRDESGNLNNTTRLLEFVMREFIFFGTEEFIAECHKKLVDFWILLMKKVNLKFEIKIANDIFFDDNTDSKLFSQVYSDNKLELTVYVKDLEVSVSSINKHMYHFSDVYNITNEPGKLAQTMCMGLGYNRILEMISRENQNREAEK
;
A
#
# COMPACT_ATOMS: atom_id res chain seq x y z
N MET A 1 -33.18 13.77 10.21
CA MET A 1 -33.93 12.54 10.59
C MET A 1 -33.04 11.78 11.56
N SER A 2 -33.48 11.51 12.79
CA SER A 2 -32.71 10.70 13.74
C SER A 2 -32.89 9.20 13.43
N GLY A 3 -31.80 8.42 13.54
CA GLY A 3 -31.84 6.95 13.56
C GLY A 3 -32.00 6.23 12.21
N PHE A 4 -31.10 6.48 11.25
CA PHE A 4 -31.05 5.67 10.03
C PHE A 4 -30.57 4.24 10.34
N GLN A 5 -31.36 3.26 9.88
CA GLN A 5 -31.06 1.83 9.98
C GLN A 5 -31.21 1.19 8.60
N TYR A 6 -30.31 0.26 8.28
CA TYR A 6 -30.33 -0.55 7.07
C TYR A 6 -30.15 -2.03 7.44
N THR A 7 -30.92 -2.91 6.79
CA THR A 7 -30.84 -4.36 6.96
C THR A 7 -30.45 -4.97 5.63
N PHE A 8 -29.31 -5.66 5.59
CA PHE A 8 -28.83 -6.30 4.37
C PHE A 8 -29.70 -7.49 3.98
N ASN A 9 -29.92 -7.70 2.69
CA ASN A 9 -30.73 -8.81 2.16
C ASN A 9 -30.18 -10.18 2.58
N LYS A 10 -28.85 -10.35 2.63
CA LYS A 10 -28.13 -11.54 3.13
C LYS A 10 -27.13 -11.14 4.21
N GLU A 11 -26.61 -12.12 4.97
CA GLU A 11 -25.46 -11.84 5.82
C GLU A 11 -24.24 -11.55 4.94
N LEU A 12 -23.58 -10.43 5.21
CA LEU A 12 -22.35 -10.03 4.56
C LEU A 12 -21.22 -10.96 4.97
N GLN A 13 -20.48 -11.44 4.00
CA GLN A 13 -19.23 -12.16 4.20
C GLN A 13 -18.20 -11.26 4.92
N PRO A 14 -17.31 -11.81 5.77
CA PRO A 14 -16.36 -11.00 6.54
C PRO A 14 -15.51 -10.02 5.72
N LEU A 15 -15.03 -10.44 4.54
CA LEU A 15 -14.24 -9.58 3.66
C LEU A 15 -15.05 -8.39 3.13
N VAL A 16 -16.29 -8.64 2.73
CA VAL A 16 -17.24 -7.63 2.24
C VAL A 16 -17.57 -6.65 3.37
N LEU A 17 -17.71 -7.15 4.60
CA LEU A 17 -17.95 -6.36 5.79
C LEU A 17 -16.78 -5.39 6.09
N ASP A 18 -15.54 -5.86 6.02
CA ASP A 18 -14.38 -5.02 6.32
C ASP A 18 -14.13 -3.96 5.24
N GLN A 19 -14.33 -4.31 3.96
CA GLN A 19 -14.33 -3.35 2.87
C GLN A 19 -15.46 -2.31 3.03
N LEU A 20 -16.65 -2.74 3.44
CA LEU A 20 -17.77 -1.82 3.68
C LEU A 20 -17.46 -0.84 4.82
N LYS A 21 -16.86 -1.30 5.93
CA LYS A 21 -16.42 -0.40 7.01
C LYS A 21 -15.47 0.65 6.46
N TYR A 22 -14.50 0.24 5.64
CA TYR A 22 -13.54 1.15 5.02
C TYR A 22 -14.23 2.23 4.18
N GLN A 23 -15.16 1.84 3.31
CA GLN A 23 -15.95 2.75 2.47
C GLN A 23 -16.75 3.77 3.27
N LEU A 24 -17.40 3.31 4.35
CA LEU A 24 -18.17 4.18 5.23
C LEU A 24 -17.27 5.22 5.89
N HIS A 25 -16.09 4.81 6.37
CA HIS A 25 -15.10 5.75 6.91
C HIS A 25 -14.55 6.72 5.85
N TYR A 26 -14.41 6.27 4.61
CA TYR A 26 -13.90 7.09 3.51
C TYR A 26 -14.90 8.16 3.07
N PHE A 27 -16.12 7.76 2.71
CA PHE A 27 -17.14 8.66 2.16
C PHE A 27 -17.93 9.42 3.22
N LEU A 28 -18.01 8.89 4.44
CA LEU A 28 -18.79 9.46 5.53
C LEU A 28 -17.94 9.58 6.81
N PRO A 29 -16.79 10.31 6.75
CA PRO A 29 -15.86 10.47 7.86
C PRO A 29 -16.50 10.93 9.18
N GLN A 30 -17.57 11.72 9.09
CA GLN A 30 -18.36 12.24 10.20
C GLN A 30 -19.09 11.16 11.02
N LEU A 31 -19.28 9.96 10.46
CA LEU A 31 -19.89 8.80 11.12
C LEU A 31 -18.90 8.00 11.96
N GLU A 32 -17.60 8.34 11.95
CA GLU A 32 -16.58 7.62 12.72
C GLU A 32 -16.96 7.49 14.21
N GLY A 33 -16.97 6.25 14.71
CA GLY A 33 -17.36 5.92 16.09
C GLY A 33 -18.85 6.10 16.41
N LYS A 34 -19.70 6.40 15.42
CA LYS A 34 -21.12 6.73 15.56
C LYS A 34 -22.03 5.79 14.77
N PHE A 35 -21.56 4.60 14.43
CA PHE A 35 -22.41 3.55 13.86
C PHE A 35 -22.02 2.21 14.45
N MET A 36 -22.95 1.25 14.42
CA MET A 36 -22.56 -0.16 14.46
C MET A 36 -22.93 -0.82 13.15
N LEU A 37 -22.00 -1.65 12.69
CA LEU A 37 -22.14 -2.48 11.51
C LEU A 37 -21.89 -3.93 11.91
N SER A 38 -22.91 -4.76 11.71
CA SER A 38 -22.83 -6.22 11.81
C SER A 38 -22.88 -6.83 10.41
N THR A 39 -22.76 -8.17 10.32
CA THR A 39 -22.95 -8.89 9.05
C THR A 39 -24.35 -8.70 8.47
N LYS A 40 -25.36 -8.33 9.27
CA LYS A 40 -26.75 -8.25 8.81
C LYS A 40 -27.36 -6.85 8.85
N THR A 41 -26.82 -5.96 9.68
CA THR A 41 -27.44 -4.68 9.96
C THR A 41 -26.42 -3.55 10.11
N PHE A 42 -26.84 -2.37 9.70
CA PHE A 42 -26.17 -1.10 9.96
C PHE A 42 -27.14 -0.19 10.71
N HIS A 43 -26.66 0.48 11.76
CA HIS A 43 -27.42 1.53 12.42
C HIS A 43 -26.51 2.64 12.93
N ILE A 44 -27.00 3.86 12.83
CA ILE A 44 -26.31 5.04 13.32
C ILE A 44 -26.65 5.24 14.80
N LEU A 45 -25.59 5.40 15.59
CA LEU A 45 -25.65 5.64 17.03
C LEU A 45 -25.94 7.11 17.26
N ASN A 46 -26.90 7.39 18.15
CA ASN A 46 -27.38 8.73 18.54
C ASN A 46 -28.21 9.46 17.46
N GLU A 47 -28.85 10.57 17.85
CA GLU A 47 -29.55 11.48 16.93
C GLU A 47 -28.58 12.32 16.11
N LEU A 48 -27.70 11.67 15.35
CA LEU A 48 -26.86 12.39 14.40
C LEU A 48 -27.76 12.92 13.27
N GLU A 49 -27.74 14.23 13.04
CA GLU A 49 -28.38 14.80 11.87
C GLU A 49 -27.57 14.43 10.62
N ILE A 50 -28.24 13.75 9.70
CA ILE A 50 -27.68 13.33 8.41
C ILE A 50 -28.48 14.05 7.33
N SER A 51 -27.77 14.69 6.42
CA SER A 51 -28.32 15.33 5.23
C SER A 51 -28.90 14.30 4.27
N LEU A 52 -29.80 14.75 3.40
CA LEU A 52 -30.38 13.88 2.36
C LEU A 52 -29.31 13.28 1.43
N ASN A 53 -28.27 14.06 1.12
CA ASN A 53 -27.16 13.61 0.27
C ASN A 53 -26.36 12.47 0.92
N GLU A 54 -26.06 12.57 2.22
CA GLU A 54 -25.35 11.51 2.96
C GLU A 54 -26.20 10.22 3.05
N LEU A 55 -27.52 10.36 3.20
CA LEU A 55 -28.43 9.21 3.22
C LEU A 55 -28.53 8.53 1.85
N GLU A 56 -28.48 9.30 0.76
CA GLU A 56 -28.38 8.76 -0.59
C GLU A 56 -27.04 8.04 -0.82
N THR A 57 -25.93 8.61 -0.35
CA THR A 57 -24.61 7.96 -0.37
C THR A 57 -24.62 6.63 0.39
N LEU A 58 -25.19 6.58 1.60
CA LEU A 58 -25.32 5.35 2.39
C LEU A 58 -26.08 4.26 1.62
N LYS A 59 -27.20 4.61 1.00
CA LYS A 59 -28.00 3.65 0.22
C LYS A 59 -27.23 3.08 -0.96
N LYS A 60 -26.58 3.94 -1.75
CA LYS A 60 -25.76 3.51 -2.90
C LYS A 60 -24.63 2.57 -2.47
N ILE A 61 -23.93 2.91 -1.37
CA ILE A 61 -22.88 2.05 -0.82
C ILE A 61 -23.48 0.69 -0.41
N PHE A 62 -24.61 0.66 0.29
CA PHE A 62 -25.19 -0.60 0.75
C PHE A 62 -25.73 -1.48 -0.36
N GLU A 63 -26.45 -0.90 -1.33
CA GLU A 63 -26.93 -1.62 -2.52
C GLU A 63 -25.78 -2.32 -3.26
N ARG A 64 -24.68 -1.58 -3.49
CA ARG A 64 -23.46 -2.13 -4.10
C ARG A 64 -22.87 -3.29 -3.30
N TYR A 65 -22.75 -3.15 -1.99
CA TYR A 65 -22.13 -4.17 -1.14
C TYR A 65 -23.02 -5.41 -0.97
N GLU A 66 -24.34 -5.30 -1.19
CA GLU A 66 -25.21 -6.46 -1.35
C GLU A 66 -24.92 -7.23 -2.63
N GLU A 67 -24.75 -6.53 -3.77
CA GLU A 67 -24.42 -7.15 -5.05
C GLU A 67 -23.06 -7.87 -4.99
N LEU A 68 -22.04 -7.21 -4.42
CA LEU A 68 -20.71 -7.79 -4.23
C LEU A 68 -20.74 -9.05 -3.35
N ASN A 69 -21.63 -9.08 -2.35
CA ASN A 69 -21.78 -10.22 -1.44
C ASN A 69 -22.37 -11.48 -2.13
N GLU A 70 -22.96 -11.33 -3.32
CA GLU A 70 -23.49 -12.47 -4.09
C GLU A 70 -22.45 -13.13 -5.00
N LEU A 71 -21.28 -12.51 -5.17
CA LEU A 71 -20.20 -13.08 -5.98
C LEU A 71 -19.53 -14.24 -5.22
N PRO A 72 -19.22 -15.36 -5.91
CA PRO A 72 -18.52 -16.47 -5.28
C PRO A 72 -17.12 -16.03 -4.83
N LEU A 73 -16.86 -16.11 -3.53
CA LEU A 73 -15.50 -15.99 -3.00
C LEU A 73 -14.66 -17.14 -3.59
N GLN A 74 -13.55 -16.81 -4.23
CA GLN A 74 -12.49 -17.80 -4.40
C GLN A 74 -11.97 -18.17 -2.99
N ASN A 75 -11.81 -19.46 -2.74
CA ASN A 75 -11.31 -19.99 -1.48
C ASN A 75 -10.03 -19.24 -1.08
N GLN A 76 -10.15 -18.39 -0.06
CA GLN A 76 -9.01 -17.89 0.69
C GLN A 76 -8.60 -18.97 1.68
N ASP A 77 -8.01 -20.05 1.18
CA ASP A 77 -7.13 -20.82 2.04
C ASP A 77 -5.91 -19.91 2.28
N SER A 78 -5.98 -19.11 3.35
CA SER A 78 -4.83 -18.39 3.85
C SER A 78 -3.74 -19.43 4.08
N VAL A 79 -2.69 -19.42 3.25
CA VAL A 79 -1.50 -20.20 3.56
C VAL A 79 -0.82 -19.49 4.72
N ILE A 80 -1.28 -19.79 5.94
CA ILE A 80 -0.68 -19.31 7.18
C ILE A 80 0.68 -19.99 7.29
N ARG A 81 1.72 -19.32 6.80
CA ARG A 81 3.09 -19.70 7.12
C ARG A 81 3.43 -19.11 8.48
N ASN A 82 3.03 -19.79 9.53
CA ASN A 82 3.55 -19.54 10.87
C ASN A 82 5.03 -19.91 10.92
N VAL A 83 5.80 -19.18 11.73
CA VAL A 83 7.26 -19.35 11.92
C VAL A 83 7.64 -20.81 12.17
N GLU A 84 6.78 -21.59 12.84
CA GLU A 84 6.98 -23.00 13.17
C GLU A 84 7.00 -23.94 11.94
N ASN A 85 6.34 -23.58 10.83
CA ASN A 85 6.31 -24.38 9.59
C ASN A 85 7.41 -24.01 8.58
N THR A 86 8.43 -23.26 9.00
CA THR A 86 9.54 -22.79 8.13
C THR A 86 10.87 -23.51 8.39
N GLU A 87 10.88 -24.58 9.20
CA GLU A 87 12.04 -25.43 9.43
C GLU A 87 12.41 -26.18 8.14
N GLY A 88 13.45 -25.69 7.44
CA GLY A 88 13.99 -26.31 6.24
C GLY A 88 14.45 -25.32 5.16
N TYR A 89 14.07 -24.04 5.26
CA TYR A 89 14.28 -23.05 4.20
C TYR A 89 15.46 -22.09 4.38
N LEU A 90 16.21 -22.17 5.49
CA LEU A 90 16.95 -21.01 5.99
C LEU A 90 18.47 -21.05 5.83
N SER A 91 19.12 -22.17 5.51
CA SER A 91 20.57 -22.29 5.76
C SER A 91 21.49 -21.46 4.86
N GLU A 92 21.23 -21.33 3.56
CA GLU A 92 22.17 -20.64 2.65
C GLU A 92 22.10 -19.11 2.76
N ASN A 93 20.90 -18.53 2.80
CA ASN A 93 20.72 -17.08 2.86
C ASN A 93 20.90 -16.50 4.28
N GLN A 94 20.79 -17.32 5.33
CA GLN A 94 20.90 -16.85 6.72
C GLN A 94 22.32 -16.39 7.06
N ILE A 95 23.38 -17.05 6.58
CA ILE A 95 24.76 -16.63 6.86
C ILE A 95 25.03 -15.26 6.25
N LEU A 96 24.63 -15.06 4.99
CA LEU A 96 24.74 -13.77 4.31
C LEU A 96 23.94 -12.70 5.06
N PHE A 97 22.70 -13.02 5.42
CA PHE A 97 21.82 -12.12 6.14
C PHE A 97 22.41 -11.71 7.50
N ASP A 98 22.91 -12.66 8.28
CA ASP A 98 23.48 -12.40 9.61
C ASP A 98 24.77 -11.57 9.55
N ARG A 99 25.55 -11.69 8.47
CA ARG A 99 26.73 -10.85 8.22
C ARG A 99 26.33 -9.40 7.96
N ILE A 100 25.30 -9.17 7.14
CA ILE A 100 24.85 -7.82 6.77
C ILE A 100 24.11 -7.15 7.93
N PHE A 101 23.20 -7.89 8.57
CA PHE A 101 22.45 -7.46 9.74
C PHE A 101 23.22 -7.80 11.02
N GLU A 102 24.39 -7.19 11.15
CA GLU A 102 25.33 -7.43 12.24
C GLU A 102 24.80 -7.00 13.63
N LYS A 103 25.49 -7.43 14.68
CA LYS A 103 25.08 -7.25 16.07
C LYS A 103 24.85 -5.77 16.44
N ASP A 104 25.74 -4.87 16.01
CA ASP A 104 25.66 -3.46 16.37
C ASP A 104 24.40 -2.78 15.83
N PHE A 105 23.99 -3.12 14.60
CA PHE A 105 22.72 -2.66 14.03
C PHE A 105 21.52 -3.15 14.85
N ILE A 106 21.54 -4.42 15.24
CA ILE A 106 20.45 -4.99 16.04
C ILE A 106 20.36 -4.35 17.42
N GLU A 107 21.49 -3.99 18.04
CA GLU A 107 21.49 -3.25 19.30
C GLU A 107 20.93 -1.83 19.14
N LYS A 108 21.12 -1.17 17.99
CA LYS A 108 20.43 0.10 17.67
C LYS A 108 18.92 -0.12 17.51
N VAL A 109 18.51 -1.14 16.76
CA VAL A 109 17.09 -1.50 16.56
C VAL A 109 16.38 -1.75 17.88
N LYS A 110 17.00 -2.49 18.82
CA LYS A 110 16.41 -2.81 20.14
C LYS A 110 16.21 -1.59 21.05
N LYS A 111 16.96 -0.52 20.82
CA LYS A 111 16.91 0.74 21.59
C LYS A 111 16.15 1.83 20.86
N PHE A 112 15.64 1.54 19.67
CA PHE A 112 15.00 2.53 18.83
C PHE A 112 13.63 2.90 19.36
N ILE A 113 13.44 4.18 19.63
CA ILE A 113 12.14 4.80 19.90
C ILE A 113 11.89 5.86 18.83
N ASN A 114 10.75 5.78 18.16
CA ASN A 114 10.31 6.74 17.16
C ASN A 114 9.97 8.07 17.85
N ILE A 115 10.68 9.11 17.46
CA ILE A 115 10.45 10.47 17.93
C ILE A 115 10.24 11.35 16.69
N ASN A 116 9.01 11.85 16.56
CA ASN A 116 8.61 12.71 15.45
C ASN A 116 7.72 13.86 15.95
N ILE A 117 7.72 14.95 15.19
CA ILE A 117 6.82 16.08 15.36
C ILE A 117 5.68 15.90 14.36
N LYS A 118 4.47 15.69 14.87
CA LYS A 118 3.27 15.61 14.05
C LYS A 118 2.90 16.99 13.51
N VAL A 119 3.00 17.18 12.20
CA VAL A 119 2.57 18.42 11.52
C VAL A 119 1.05 18.43 11.40
N GLN A 120 0.48 17.32 10.93
CA GLN A 120 -0.96 17.05 10.90
C GLN A 120 -1.21 15.54 10.88
N LYS A 121 -2.48 15.10 10.82
CA LYS A 121 -2.79 13.67 10.66
C LYS A 121 -2.12 13.13 9.39
N GLY A 122 -1.25 12.15 9.55
CA GLY A 122 -0.53 11.50 8.46
C GLY A 122 0.69 12.25 7.90
N LEU A 123 1.09 13.40 8.47
CA LEU A 123 2.33 14.11 8.08
C LEU A 123 3.20 14.39 9.31
N ASN A 124 4.46 13.97 9.25
CA ASN A 124 5.38 14.03 10.38
C ASN A 124 6.75 14.58 9.96
N ILE A 125 7.43 15.25 10.89
CA ILE A 125 8.85 15.61 10.80
C ILE A 125 9.63 14.66 11.70
N TYR A 126 10.63 13.99 11.15
CA TYR A 126 11.43 12.98 11.85
C TYR A 126 12.75 13.55 12.37
N ASN A 127 13.17 13.10 13.55
CA ASN A 127 14.44 13.53 14.15
C ASN A 127 15.64 12.72 13.62
N LYS A 128 16.84 13.08 14.10
CA LYS A 128 18.08 12.39 13.72
C LYS A 128 18.08 10.88 14.02
N ILE A 129 17.50 10.45 15.14
CA ILE A 129 17.48 9.02 15.53
C ILE A 129 16.70 8.20 14.49
N TRP A 130 15.55 8.71 14.05
CA TRP A 130 14.76 8.09 13.00
C TRP A 130 15.49 8.11 11.64
N ILE A 131 16.08 9.25 11.27
CA ILE A 131 16.82 9.40 10.01
C ILE A 131 18.00 8.43 9.92
N ASP A 132 18.79 8.33 10.99
CA ASP A 132 19.97 7.46 11.03
C ASP A 132 19.56 5.98 10.92
N LEU A 133 18.51 5.56 11.64
CA LEU A 133 18.05 4.17 11.57
C LEU A 133 17.42 3.84 10.21
N LEU A 134 16.63 4.75 9.62
CA LEU A 134 16.11 4.58 8.27
C LEU A 134 17.24 4.37 7.27
N LYS A 135 18.28 5.23 7.33
CA LYS A 135 19.41 5.18 6.40
C LYS A 135 20.15 3.85 6.50
N GLU A 136 20.49 3.44 7.72
CA GLU A 136 21.23 2.19 7.96
C GLU A 136 20.40 0.94 7.62
N LEU A 137 19.08 0.95 7.90
CA LEU A 137 18.18 -0.12 7.49
C LEU A 137 18.10 -0.24 5.97
N ASP A 138 17.94 0.88 5.26
CA ASP A 138 17.90 0.92 3.80
C ASP A 138 19.20 0.44 3.16
N GLU A 139 20.35 0.89 3.67
CA GLU A 139 21.68 0.45 3.20
C GLU A 139 21.86 -1.06 3.35
N LYS A 140 21.48 -1.64 4.49
CA LYS A 140 21.59 -3.09 4.72
C LYS A 140 20.65 -3.91 3.85
N ILE A 141 19.43 -3.41 3.61
CA ILE A 141 18.48 -4.04 2.70
C ILE A 141 19.00 -4.00 1.27
N TYR A 142 19.53 -2.85 0.83
CA TYR A 142 20.14 -2.71 -0.49
C TYR A 142 21.34 -3.66 -0.63
N GLU A 143 22.24 -3.70 0.35
CA GLU A 143 23.41 -4.59 0.35
C GLU A 143 23.00 -6.06 0.20
N TYR A 144 21.99 -6.50 0.97
CA TYR A 144 21.48 -7.86 0.88
C TYR A 144 21.00 -8.20 -0.53
N PHE A 145 20.14 -7.36 -1.11
CA PHE A 145 19.59 -7.61 -2.44
C PHE A 145 20.63 -7.48 -3.55
N SER A 146 21.60 -6.56 -3.42
CA SER A 146 22.71 -6.41 -4.37
C SER A 146 23.66 -7.62 -4.40
N THR A 147 23.67 -8.42 -3.32
CA THR A 147 24.48 -9.65 -3.27
C THR A 147 23.81 -10.82 -4.01
N ILE A 148 22.47 -10.81 -4.10
CA ILE A 148 21.69 -11.92 -4.68
C ILE A 148 21.05 -11.61 -6.04
N PHE A 149 21.07 -10.33 -6.45
CA PHE A 149 20.55 -9.83 -7.72
C PHE A 149 21.47 -8.77 -8.31
N GLU A 150 21.50 -8.69 -9.64
CA GLU A 150 22.05 -7.53 -10.34
C GLU A 150 21.03 -6.40 -10.34
N LEU A 151 21.25 -5.39 -9.48
CA LEU A 151 20.30 -4.30 -9.27
C LEU A 151 20.58 -3.12 -10.21
N SER A 152 19.51 -2.64 -10.85
CA SER A 152 19.46 -1.34 -11.51
C SER A 152 18.77 -0.32 -10.60
N GLU A 153 19.54 0.46 -9.86
CA GLU A 153 18.99 1.50 -8.98
C GLU A 153 18.54 2.74 -9.78
N MET A 154 17.36 3.26 -9.44
CA MET A 154 16.76 4.43 -10.07
C MET A 154 16.38 5.48 -9.02
N TYR A 155 16.34 6.74 -9.46
CA TYR A 155 15.79 7.85 -8.72
C TYR A 155 14.59 8.42 -9.48
N ALA A 156 13.40 8.44 -8.85
CA ALA A 156 12.19 8.98 -9.46
C ALA A 156 11.90 10.42 -8.99
N PRO A 157 11.21 11.22 -9.82
CA PRO A 157 10.52 12.41 -9.35
C PRO A 157 9.44 12.05 -8.31
N HIS A 158 8.97 13.05 -7.56
CA HIS A 158 7.91 12.88 -6.54
C HIS A 158 6.49 12.88 -7.12
N MET A 159 6.37 13.02 -8.43
CA MET A 159 5.10 13.09 -9.16
C MET A 159 5.15 12.19 -10.39
N ILE A 160 3.99 11.66 -10.76
CA ILE A 160 3.78 10.87 -11.97
C ILE A 160 2.63 11.47 -12.79
N GLU A 161 2.68 11.31 -14.11
CA GLU A 161 1.62 11.75 -15.01
C GLU A 161 0.36 10.90 -14.85
N LEU A 162 -0.79 11.58 -14.86
CA LEU A 162 -2.11 10.91 -14.82
C LEU A 162 -2.32 10.00 -16.03
N GLU A 163 -1.73 10.32 -17.18
CA GLU A 163 -1.81 9.46 -18.36
C GLU A 163 -1.19 8.08 -18.13
N GLU A 164 -0.07 8.00 -17.41
CA GLU A 164 0.58 6.72 -17.09
C GLU A 164 -0.26 5.90 -16.09
N LEU A 165 -0.97 6.57 -15.18
CA LEU A 165 -1.93 5.94 -14.27
C LEU A 165 -3.18 5.45 -15.00
N GLU A 166 -3.67 6.21 -15.98
CA GLU A 166 -4.82 5.83 -16.82
C GLU A 166 -4.47 4.60 -17.66
N ARG A 167 -3.30 4.63 -18.32
CA ARG A 167 -2.77 3.58 -19.18
C ARG A 167 -2.63 2.24 -18.44
N THR A 168 -2.25 2.28 -17.16
CA THR A 168 -2.11 1.08 -16.32
C THR A 168 -3.42 0.63 -15.68
N GLY A 169 -4.52 1.36 -15.87
CA GLY A 169 -5.80 1.10 -15.23
C GLY A 169 -5.88 1.52 -13.76
N TYR A 170 -4.85 2.19 -13.22
CA TYR A 170 -4.79 2.63 -11.83
C TYR A 170 -5.95 3.56 -11.47
N LEU A 171 -6.32 4.46 -12.38
CA LEU A 171 -7.44 5.39 -12.18
C LEU A 171 -8.80 4.67 -12.04
N LYS A 172 -8.93 3.46 -12.58
CA LYS A 172 -10.18 2.69 -12.41
C LYS A 172 -10.32 2.14 -10.99
N ASN A 173 -9.20 1.80 -10.36
CA ASN A 173 -9.19 1.04 -9.12
C ASN A 173 -8.97 1.89 -7.87
N SER A 174 -8.11 2.91 -7.95
CA SER A 174 -7.55 3.58 -6.77
C SER A 174 -7.47 5.10 -6.91
N PHE A 175 -8.27 5.71 -7.79
CA PHE A 175 -8.27 7.17 -8.01
C PHE A 175 -8.51 8.00 -6.74
N HIS A 176 -9.22 7.43 -5.78
CA HIS A 176 -9.67 8.08 -4.56
C HIS A 176 -8.54 8.22 -3.51
N HIS A 177 -7.44 7.47 -3.66
CA HIS A 177 -6.22 7.63 -2.84
C HIS A 177 -5.23 8.63 -3.40
N LEU A 178 -5.44 9.11 -4.63
CA LEU A 178 -4.46 9.96 -5.31
C LEU A 178 -4.39 11.34 -4.69
N CYS A 179 -3.17 11.81 -4.44
CA CYS A 179 -2.90 13.18 -4.05
C CYS A 179 -2.62 14.03 -5.29
N TYR A 180 -3.68 14.65 -5.82
CA TYR A 180 -3.61 15.44 -7.04
C TYR A 180 -2.83 16.74 -6.87
N THR A 181 -2.10 17.14 -7.90
CA THR A 181 -1.45 18.45 -7.95
C THR A 181 -2.12 19.33 -8.99
N SER A 182 -2.16 20.62 -8.73
CA SER A 182 -2.72 21.61 -9.64
C SER A 182 -1.85 22.87 -9.63
N HIS A 183 -1.79 23.52 -10.79
CA HIS A 183 -1.14 24.80 -10.97
C HIS A 183 -2.19 25.92 -10.95
N THR A 184 -1.73 27.17 -10.82
CA THR A 184 -2.63 28.29 -11.09
C THR A 184 -3.04 28.29 -12.55
N THR A 185 -4.29 28.71 -12.80
CA THR A 185 -4.79 28.89 -14.16
C THR A 185 -3.91 29.90 -14.91
N LYS A 186 -3.65 29.63 -16.20
CA LYS A 186 -2.94 30.55 -17.09
C LYS A 186 -3.84 31.67 -17.63
N ASP A 187 -5.12 31.64 -17.30
CA ASP A 187 -6.06 32.71 -17.62
C ASP A 187 -5.73 33.95 -16.79
N TYR A 188 -5.07 34.93 -17.43
CA TYR A 188 -4.66 36.18 -16.79
C TYR A 188 -5.84 36.93 -16.17
N THR A 189 -7.06 36.81 -16.73
CA THR A 189 -8.24 37.48 -16.19
C THR A 189 -8.68 36.93 -14.82
N LYS A 190 -8.20 35.73 -14.47
CA LYS A 190 -8.43 35.07 -13.18
C LYS A 190 -7.23 35.23 -12.25
N PHE A 191 -6.19 35.96 -12.65
CA PHE A 191 -5.03 36.18 -11.80
C PHE A 191 -5.38 37.14 -10.66
N PRO A 192 -5.18 36.74 -9.39
CA PRO A 192 -5.54 37.54 -8.24
C PRO A 192 -4.41 38.52 -7.89
N HIS A 193 -4.52 39.76 -8.38
CA HIS A 193 -3.49 40.80 -8.17
C HIS A 193 -3.35 41.26 -6.72
N ASP A 194 -4.43 41.16 -5.93
CA ASP A 194 -4.47 41.62 -4.53
C ASP A 194 -4.25 40.46 -3.51
N GLY A 195 -3.89 39.27 -3.98
CA GLY A 195 -3.78 38.06 -3.16
C GLY A 195 -5.06 37.21 -3.14
N VAL A 196 -5.00 36.04 -2.47
CA VAL A 196 -6.10 35.06 -2.42
C VAL A 196 -6.24 34.50 -1.02
N GLU A 197 -7.47 34.49 -0.51
CA GLU A 197 -7.81 33.76 0.71
C GLU A 197 -7.81 32.24 0.48
N ARG A 198 -7.41 31.45 1.48
CA ARG A 198 -7.29 29.99 1.34
C ARG A 198 -8.58 29.33 0.79
N SER A 199 -9.75 29.81 1.20
CA SER A 199 -11.06 29.31 0.76
C SER A 199 -11.37 29.57 -0.72
N GLU A 200 -10.65 30.49 -1.36
CA GLU A 200 -10.90 30.91 -2.73
C GLU A 200 -9.89 30.35 -3.73
N ILE A 201 -8.78 29.77 -3.26
CA ILE A 201 -7.70 29.23 -4.10
C ILE A 201 -8.25 28.34 -5.23
N GLY A 202 -9.24 27.48 -4.94
CA GLY A 202 -9.83 26.58 -5.93
C GLY A 202 -10.36 27.28 -7.20
N LYS A 203 -10.79 28.54 -7.11
CA LYS A 203 -11.27 29.35 -8.24
C LYS A 203 -10.13 29.75 -9.21
N HIS A 204 -8.90 29.71 -8.72
CA HIS A 204 -7.69 30.11 -9.44
C HIS A 204 -6.83 28.91 -9.86
N LEU A 205 -7.26 27.68 -9.59
CA LEU A 205 -6.55 26.47 -9.98
C LEU A 205 -6.92 26.01 -11.39
N ASP A 206 -5.95 25.42 -12.08
CA ASP A 206 -6.19 24.68 -13.31
C ASP A 206 -6.84 23.34 -12.97
N ILE A 207 -8.05 23.15 -13.48
CA ILE A 207 -8.83 21.92 -13.28
C ILE A 207 -8.32 20.77 -14.16
N ASN A 208 -7.50 21.06 -15.19
CA ASN A 208 -6.87 20.04 -16.02
C ASN A 208 -5.61 19.51 -15.31
N GLN A 209 -5.84 18.71 -14.27
CA GLN A 209 -4.76 18.06 -13.54
C GLN A 209 -3.98 17.14 -14.48
N LYS A 210 -2.65 17.22 -14.41
CA LYS A 210 -1.75 16.41 -15.24
C LYS A 210 -0.91 15.44 -14.42
N TYR A 211 -0.71 15.76 -13.14
CA TYR A 211 0.19 15.04 -12.27
C TYR A 211 -0.52 14.72 -10.96
N VAL A 212 -0.06 13.64 -10.34
CA VAL A 212 -0.33 13.31 -8.95
C VAL A 212 0.99 13.06 -8.25
N LEU A 213 1.01 13.23 -6.93
CA LEU A 213 2.12 12.72 -6.13
C LEU A 213 2.15 11.19 -6.21
N ASN A 214 3.34 10.60 -6.15
CA ASN A 214 3.54 9.16 -6.38
C ASN A 214 2.66 8.28 -5.49
N PRO A 215 1.73 7.47 -6.05
CA PRO A 215 0.97 6.51 -5.25
C PRO A 215 1.72 5.18 -5.02
N ALA A 216 2.66 4.88 -5.91
CA ALA A 216 3.62 3.77 -5.89
C ALA A 216 4.85 4.15 -6.72
N LEU A 217 6.04 3.62 -6.38
CA LEU A 217 7.28 3.98 -7.07
C LEU A 217 7.52 3.11 -8.32
N CYS A 218 7.07 1.86 -8.33
CA CYS A 218 7.23 0.94 -9.48
C CYS A 218 6.65 1.49 -10.78
N LEU A 219 5.63 2.35 -10.69
CA LEU A 219 4.95 2.94 -11.85
C LEU A 219 5.90 3.77 -12.72
N HIS A 220 7.02 4.24 -12.18
CA HIS A 220 8.06 4.94 -12.95
C HIS A 220 8.94 4.00 -13.77
N VAL A 221 8.99 2.70 -13.45
CA VAL A 221 9.92 1.74 -14.09
C VAL A 221 9.36 1.25 -15.42
N TYR A 222 8.09 0.87 -15.46
CA TYR A 222 7.48 0.26 -16.65
C TYR A 222 7.55 1.13 -17.91
N PRO A 223 7.24 2.45 -17.86
CA PRO A 223 7.32 3.31 -19.04
C PRO A 223 8.74 3.42 -19.63
N GLN A 224 9.78 3.28 -18.81
CA GLN A 224 11.18 3.35 -19.25
C GLN A 224 11.60 2.12 -20.06
N LEU A 225 10.83 1.04 -19.95
CA LEU A 225 11.06 -0.22 -20.66
C LEU A 225 10.12 -0.39 -21.84
N ARG A 226 9.40 0.65 -22.25
CA ARG A 226 8.49 0.60 -23.39
C ARG A 226 9.18 0.05 -24.64
N ASP A 227 8.54 -0.93 -25.27
CA ASP A 227 9.01 -1.64 -26.47
C ASP A 227 10.38 -2.34 -26.31
N LYS A 228 10.88 -2.51 -25.07
CA LYS A 228 12.13 -3.21 -24.82
C LYS A 228 11.94 -4.71 -25.01
N GLN A 229 12.90 -5.31 -25.71
CA GLN A 229 13.01 -6.74 -25.89
C GLN A 229 14.22 -7.29 -25.13
N GLY A 230 14.18 -8.57 -24.79
CA GLY A 230 15.28 -9.23 -24.10
C GLY A 230 15.35 -8.89 -22.61
N VAL A 231 14.26 -8.41 -22.00
CA VAL A 231 14.21 -8.07 -20.57
C VAL A 231 14.09 -9.36 -19.76
N ASN A 232 15.23 -10.01 -19.52
CA ASN A 232 15.36 -11.24 -18.75
C ASN A 232 16.06 -10.97 -17.42
N ASN A 233 15.54 -11.56 -16.35
CA ASN A 233 16.14 -11.56 -15.02
C ASN A 233 16.50 -10.15 -14.50
N ALA A 234 15.77 -9.12 -14.94
CA ALA A 234 16.09 -7.73 -14.63
C ALA A 234 15.45 -7.33 -13.30
N VAL A 235 16.22 -6.69 -12.43
CA VAL A 235 15.75 -6.21 -11.13
C VAL A 235 16.06 -4.72 -11.00
N TYR A 236 15.01 -3.92 -10.96
CA TYR A 236 15.10 -2.48 -10.70
C TYR A 236 14.81 -2.21 -9.22
N THR A 237 15.44 -1.21 -8.64
CA THR A 237 15.10 -0.74 -7.29
C THR A 237 14.99 0.76 -7.22
N ILE A 238 14.05 1.22 -6.40
CA ILE A 238 13.76 2.64 -6.24
C ILE A 238 13.33 2.92 -4.81
N LYS A 239 13.86 3.99 -4.24
CA LYS A 239 13.48 4.51 -2.92
C LYS A 239 12.95 5.93 -3.07
N GLY A 240 11.88 6.24 -2.35
CA GLY A 240 11.29 7.57 -2.38
C GLY A 240 10.06 7.70 -1.48
N SER A 241 9.47 8.89 -1.51
CA SER A 241 8.18 9.15 -0.87
C SER A 241 7.03 8.71 -1.78
N CYS A 242 6.06 8.06 -1.17
CA CYS A 242 4.73 7.78 -1.71
C CYS A 242 3.68 8.54 -0.91
N PHE A 243 2.54 8.78 -1.57
CA PHE A 243 1.48 9.62 -1.06
C PHE A 243 0.13 8.93 -1.26
N ARG A 244 -0.67 8.87 -0.20
CA ARG A 244 -2.01 8.27 -0.23
C ARG A 244 -2.96 9.07 0.65
N ASP A 245 -4.04 9.55 0.05
CA ASP A 245 -5.14 10.15 0.81
C ASP A 245 -6.08 9.05 1.33
N GLU A 246 -5.94 8.70 2.61
CA GLU A 246 -6.88 7.84 3.32
C GLU A 246 -7.96 8.67 4.07
N SER A 247 -8.60 9.58 3.35
CA SER A 247 -9.70 10.47 3.80
C SER A 247 -9.40 11.36 5.02
N GLY A 248 -8.11 11.55 5.35
CA GLY A 248 -7.64 12.33 6.50
C GLY A 248 -8.00 11.79 7.90
N ASN A 249 -9.12 11.08 8.05
CA ASN A 249 -9.59 10.54 9.32
C ASN A 249 -8.94 9.20 9.66
N LEU A 250 -8.66 8.37 8.65
CA LEU A 250 -7.94 7.10 8.84
C LEU A 250 -6.44 7.32 9.03
N ASN A 251 -5.93 8.53 8.74
CA ASN A 251 -4.53 8.86 8.91
C ASN A 251 -4.11 8.84 10.39
N ASN A 252 -3.24 7.90 10.74
CA ASN A 252 -2.72 7.66 12.08
C ASN A 252 -1.20 7.39 12.03
N THR A 253 -0.58 6.83 13.07
CA THR A 253 0.89 6.63 13.03
C THR A 253 1.34 5.54 12.06
N THR A 254 0.44 4.67 11.59
CA THR A 254 0.72 3.59 10.63
C THR A 254 0.04 3.78 9.28
N ARG A 255 -0.88 4.76 9.15
CA ARG A 255 -1.49 5.20 7.90
C ARG A 255 -1.15 6.67 7.66
N LEU A 256 -0.12 6.93 6.86
CA LEU A 256 0.40 8.26 6.63
C LEU A 256 -0.05 8.79 5.27
N LEU A 257 -0.20 10.12 5.17
CA LEU A 257 -0.43 10.81 3.90
C LEU A 257 0.84 10.79 3.05
N GLU A 258 2.01 10.94 3.68
CA GLU A 258 3.33 10.79 3.06
C GLU A 258 4.12 9.72 3.83
N PHE A 259 4.69 8.77 3.10
CA PHE A 259 5.54 7.73 3.66
C PHE A 259 6.69 7.37 2.72
N VAL A 260 7.82 6.97 3.29
CA VAL A 260 9.00 6.52 2.56
C VAL A 260 8.92 5.01 2.40
N MET A 261 9.23 4.53 1.20
CA MET A 261 9.37 3.11 0.92
C MET A 261 10.52 2.85 -0.05
N ARG A 262 10.97 1.59 -0.08
CA ARG A 262 11.80 1.05 -1.15
C ARG A 262 11.01 -0.02 -1.89
N GLU A 263 11.09 0.00 -3.21
CA GLU A 263 10.56 -1.04 -4.07
C GLU A 263 11.67 -1.77 -4.82
N PHE A 264 11.47 -3.07 -5.03
CA PHE A 264 12.24 -3.91 -5.95
C PHE A 264 11.27 -4.44 -7.01
N ILE A 265 11.57 -4.23 -8.28
CA ILE A 265 10.72 -4.56 -9.42
C ILE A 265 11.44 -5.57 -10.30
N PHE A 266 10.81 -6.71 -10.52
CA PHE A 266 11.37 -7.88 -11.18
C PHE A 266 10.71 -8.08 -12.55
N PHE A 267 11.52 -8.39 -13.56
CA PHE A 267 11.09 -8.72 -14.91
C PHE A 267 11.80 -10.01 -15.37
N GLY A 268 11.05 -10.98 -15.91
CA GLY A 268 11.67 -12.19 -16.46
C GLY A 268 10.68 -13.26 -16.89
N THR A 269 11.13 -14.51 -16.90
CA THR A 269 10.27 -15.69 -17.15
C THR A 269 9.45 -16.04 -15.91
N GLU A 270 8.46 -16.92 -16.05
CA GLU A 270 7.66 -17.37 -14.92
C GLU A 270 8.52 -18.07 -13.84
N GLU A 271 9.50 -18.85 -14.28
CA GLU A 271 10.44 -19.55 -13.41
C GLU A 271 11.29 -18.56 -12.61
N PHE A 272 11.84 -17.54 -13.28
CA PHE A 272 12.61 -16.50 -12.61
C PHE A 272 11.78 -15.74 -11.56
N ILE A 273 10.53 -15.38 -11.90
CA ILE A 273 9.63 -14.69 -10.96
C ILE A 273 9.29 -15.59 -9.77
N ALA A 274 9.05 -16.88 -9.98
CA ALA A 274 8.79 -17.84 -8.91
C ALA A 274 10.00 -18.01 -7.96
N GLU A 275 11.22 -18.08 -8.51
CA GLU A 275 12.45 -18.12 -7.71
C GLU A 275 12.67 -16.84 -6.91
N CYS A 276 12.47 -15.67 -7.54
CA CYS A 276 12.55 -14.39 -6.86
C CYS A 276 11.52 -14.30 -5.73
N HIS A 277 10.27 -14.66 -6.00
CA HIS A 277 9.18 -14.63 -5.02
C HIS A 277 9.53 -15.40 -3.74
N LYS A 278 10.14 -16.58 -3.89
CA LYS A 278 10.63 -17.39 -2.77
C LYS A 278 11.73 -16.68 -1.97
N LYS A 279 12.76 -16.12 -2.65
CA LYS A 279 13.84 -15.34 -2.00
C LYS A 279 13.29 -14.13 -1.22
N LEU A 280 12.25 -13.47 -1.72
CA LEU A 280 11.62 -12.32 -1.06
C LEU A 280 10.86 -12.73 0.22
N VAL A 281 10.14 -13.85 0.17
CA VAL A 281 9.49 -14.43 1.35
C VAL A 281 10.53 -14.84 2.41
N ASP A 282 11.63 -15.49 1.99
CA ASP A 282 12.72 -15.87 2.89
C ASP A 282 13.35 -14.63 3.56
N PHE A 283 13.57 -13.56 2.78
CA PHE A 283 14.06 -12.28 3.30
C PHE A 283 13.11 -11.68 4.36
N TRP A 284 11.79 -11.67 4.13
CA TRP A 284 10.83 -11.21 5.13
C TRP A 284 10.92 -11.99 6.45
N ILE A 285 11.00 -13.31 6.36
CA ILE A 285 11.11 -14.18 7.54
C ILE A 285 12.40 -13.88 8.31
N LEU A 286 13.54 -13.79 7.61
CA LEU A 286 14.84 -13.47 8.21
C LEU A 286 14.81 -12.10 8.87
N LEU A 287 14.30 -11.07 8.18
CA LEU A 287 14.20 -9.72 8.71
C LEU A 287 13.36 -9.67 9.99
N MET A 288 12.14 -10.23 9.95
CA MET A 288 11.24 -10.17 11.12
C MET A 288 11.79 -10.95 12.32
N LYS A 289 12.40 -12.13 12.09
CA LYS A 289 13.12 -12.87 13.14
C LYS A 289 14.25 -12.04 13.73
N LYS A 290 15.03 -11.36 12.88
CA LYS A 290 16.20 -10.59 13.30
C LYS A 290 15.84 -9.35 14.12
N VAL A 291 14.78 -8.63 13.74
CA VAL A 291 14.27 -7.47 14.51
C VAL A 291 13.35 -7.89 15.67
N ASN A 292 13.11 -9.20 15.83
CA ASN A 292 12.30 -9.79 16.88
C ASN A 292 10.86 -9.23 16.90
N LEU A 293 10.19 -9.18 15.75
CA LEU A 293 8.78 -8.78 15.66
C LEU A 293 7.88 -10.00 15.45
N LYS A 294 6.70 -10.01 16.08
CA LYS A 294 5.66 -11.01 15.78
C LYS A 294 5.03 -10.66 14.43
N PHE A 295 4.95 -11.64 13.53
CA PHE A 295 4.47 -11.41 12.17
C PHE A 295 3.70 -12.60 11.60
N GLU A 296 2.98 -12.35 10.52
CA GLU A 296 2.32 -13.33 9.66
C GLU A 296 2.44 -12.88 8.20
N ILE A 297 2.48 -13.84 7.28
CA ILE A 297 2.41 -13.58 5.84
C ILE A 297 1.02 -13.98 5.37
N LYS A 298 0.24 -13.01 4.90
CA LYS A 298 -1.14 -13.19 4.45
C LYS A 298 -1.25 -13.08 2.94
N ILE A 299 -2.14 -13.86 2.34
CA ILE A 299 -2.65 -13.59 1.00
C ILE A 299 -3.64 -12.43 1.13
N ALA A 300 -3.48 -11.40 0.30
CA ALA A 300 -4.30 -10.18 0.37
C ALA A 300 -4.95 -9.85 -0.99
N ASN A 301 -6.04 -9.09 -0.94
CA ASN A 301 -6.67 -8.46 -2.10
C ASN A 301 -6.76 -6.95 -1.84
N ASP A 302 -6.50 -6.12 -2.84
CA ASP A 302 -6.70 -4.66 -2.73
C ASP A 302 -8.20 -4.32 -2.59
N ILE A 303 -8.51 -3.14 -2.04
CA ILE A 303 -9.88 -2.64 -1.86
C ILE A 303 -10.31 -1.92 -3.15
N PHE A 304 -11.34 -2.42 -3.85
CA PHE A 304 -11.78 -1.92 -5.17
C PHE A 304 -13.12 -1.15 -5.11
N PHE A 305 -13.25 -0.10 -5.93
CA PHE A 305 -14.36 0.89 -5.87
C PHE A 305 -15.19 1.03 -7.18
N ASP A 306 -15.01 0.24 -8.25
CA ASP A 306 -15.71 0.45 -9.55
C ASP A 306 -16.99 -0.41 -9.75
N ASP A 307 -18.00 0.15 -10.44
CA ASP A 307 -19.36 -0.39 -10.73
C ASP A 307 -19.48 -1.07 -12.12
N ASN A 308 -18.50 -0.94 -13.04
CA ASN A 308 -18.71 -1.22 -14.48
C ASN A 308 -17.69 -2.12 -15.18
N THR A 309 -17.07 -3.07 -14.49
CA THR A 309 -16.17 -4.03 -15.15
C THR A 309 -16.51 -5.47 -14.76
N ASP A 310 -16.60 -6.34 -15.77
CA ASP A 310 -16.87 -7.77 -15.66
C ASP A 310 -16.02 -8.39 -14.55
N SER A 311 -16.64 -8.52 -13.37
CA SER A 311 -16.05 -8.98 -12.13
C SER A 311 -15.43 -10.37 -12.22
N LYS A 312 -15.75 -11.14 -13.28
CA LYS A 312 -15.22 -12.47 -13.56
C LYS A 312 -13.79 -12.48 -14.11
N LEU A 313 -13.37 -11.46 -14.88
CA LEU A 313 -12.01 -11.40 -15.43
C LEU A 313 -11.00 -10.85 -14.41
N PHE A 314 -11.44 -9.96 -13.53
CA PHE A 314 -10.60 -9.37 -12.47
C PHE A 314 -10.45 -10.30 -11.25
N SER A 315 -11.47 -11.07 -10.89
CA SER A 315 -11.41 -12.00 -9.74
C SER A 315 -10.60 -13.28 -10.02
N GLN A 316 -10.54 -13.76 -11.27
CA GLN A 316 -9.80 -14.98 -11.61
C GLN A 316 -8.27 -14.82 -11.59
N VAL A 317 -7.76 -13.58 -11.58
CA VAL A 317 -6.33 -13.32 -11.70
C VAL A 317 -5.63 -13.23 -10.33
N TYR A 318 -6.34 -12.96 -9.23
CA TYR A 318 -5.70 -12.35 -8.04
C TYR A 318 -5.51 -13.22 -6.78
N SER A 319 -6.00 -14.46 -6.70
CA SER A 319 -6.00 -15.19 -5.42
C SER A 319 -4.61 -15.59 -4.87
N ASP A 320 -3.54 -15.55 -5.66
CA ASP A 320 -2.15 -15.76 -5.22
C ASP A 320 -1.19 -14.61 -5.59
N ASN A 321 -1.74 -13.49 -6.11
CA ASN A 321 -0.92 -12.43 -6.70
C ASN A 321 -0.36 -11.44 -5.68
N LYS A 322 -0.93 -11.36 -4.49
CA LYS A 322 -0.47 -10.42 -3.48
C LYS A 322 -0.27 -11.09 -2.14
N LEU A 323 0.96 -11.00 -1.65
CA LEU A 323 1.31 -11.33 -0.27
C LEU A 323 1.56 -10.06 0.52
N GLU A 324 1.13 -10.06 1.77
CA GLU A 324 1.38 -9.00 2.73
C GLU A 324 2.09 -9.53 3.96
N LEU A 325 3.19 -8.86 4.34
CA LEU A 325 3.87 -9.07 5.60
C LEU A 325 3.20 -8.23 6.67
N THR A 326 2.46 -8.90 7.55
CA THR A 326 1.69 -8.28 8.63
C THR A 326 2.44 -8.42 9.95
N VAL A 327 2.65 -7.32 10.65
CA VAL A 327 3.30 -7.28 11.97
C VAL A 327 2.25 -7.01 13.05
N TYR A 328 2.42 -7.68 14.19
CA TYR A 328 1.54 -7.57 15.35
C TYR A 328 2.28 -6.98 16.54
N VAL A 329 1.73 -5.91 17.12
CA VAL A 329 2.22 -5.32 18.37
C VAL A 329 1.01 -4.98 19.24
N LYS A 330 0.81 -5.74 20.33
CA LYS A 330 -0.44 -5.72 21.13
C LYS A 330 -1.67 -5.91 20.25
N ASP A 331 -2.64 -5.00 20.30
CA ASP A 331 -3.87 -5.03 19.52
C ASP A 331 -3.72 -4.41 18.12
N LEU A 332 -2.51 -3.98 17.75
CA LEU A 332 -2.25 -3.35 16.46
C LEU A 332 -1.72 -4.38 15.45
N GLU A 333 -2.41 -4.47 14.32
CA GLU A 333 -2.04 -5.27 13.16
C GLU A 333 -1.72 -4.34 11.97
N VAL A 334 -0.52 -4.47 11.38
CA VAL A 334 -0.07 -3.58 10.30
C VAL A 334 0.66 -4.34 9.21
N SER A 335 0.18 -4.20 7.98
CA SER A 335 0.90 -4.62 6.77
C SER A 335 2.08 -3.69 6.51
N VAL A 336 3.31 -4.17 6.72
CA VAL A 336 4.54 -3.36 6.61
C VAL A 336 5.25 -3.52 5.27
N SER A 337 4.89 -4.55 4.50
CA SER A 337 5.48 -4.86 3.20
C SER A 337 4.52 -5.71 2.36
N SER A 338 4.61 -5.61 1.04
CA SER A 338 3.82 -6.43 0.11
C SER A 338 4.66 -6.95 -1.05
N ILE A 339 4.39 -8.16 -1.52
CA ILE A 339 4.88 -8.70 -2.80
C ILE A 339 3.67 -8.79 -3.72
N ASN A 340 3.76 -8.17 -4.89
CA ASN A 340 2.68 -8.11 -5.87
C ASN A 340 3.19 -8.73 -7.19
N LYS A 341 2.66 -9.88 -7.57
CA LYS A 341 2.80 -10.46 -8.91
C LYS A 341 1.76 -9.79 -9.80
N HIS A 342 2.22 -9.10 -10.83
CA HIS A 342 1.33 -8.47 -11.80
C HIS A 342 1.17 -9.33 -13.06
N MET A 343 1.86 -10.48 -13.09
CA MET A 343 1.92 -11.37 -14.24
C MET A 343 2.34 -10.57 -15.47
N TYR A 344 1.52 -10.55 -16.51
CA TYR A 344 1.81 -9.87 -17.77
C TYR A 344 1.24 -8.44 -17.85
N HIS A 345 0.49 -7.96 -16.84
CA HIS A 345 -0.27 -6.69 -16.92
C HIS A 345 0.57 -5.52 -17.41
N PHE A 346 1.66 -5.19 -16.71
CA PHE A 346 2.49 -4.06 -17.09
C PHE A 346 3.29 -4.32 -18.37
N SER A 347 3.72 -5.55 -18.61
CA SER A 347 4.44 -5.89 -19.84
C SER A 347 3.57 -5.80 -21.07
N ASP A 348 2.28 -6.16 -20.98
CA ASP A 348 1.30 -6.01 -22.06
C ASP A 348 1.08 -4.51 -22.37
N VAL A 349 0.85 -3.72 -21.32
CA VAL A 349 0.63 -2.27 -21.43
C VAL A 349 1.78 -1.54 -22.12
N TYR A 350 3.03 -1.95 -21.89
CA TYR A 350 4.23 -1.27 -22.40
C TYR A 350 5.00 -2.08 -23.46
N ASN A 351 4.46 -3.22 -23.93
CA ASN A 351 5.11 -4.11 -24.88
C ASN A 351 6.55 -4.51 -24.45
N ILE A 352 6.69 -5.02 -23.22
CA ILE A 352 7.96 -5.45 -22.64
C ILE A 352 8.11 -6.96 -22.84
N THR A 353 9.14 -7.39 -23.56
CA THR A 353 9.32 -8.80 -23.90
C THR A 353 10.62 -9.39 -23.36
N ASN A 354 10.56 -10.66 -22.94
CA ASN A 354 11.72 -11.44 -22.50
C ASN A 354 12.43 -12.11 -23.69
N GLU A 355 11.66 -12.53 -24.69
CA GLU A 355 12.08 -13.05 -25.99
C GLU A 355 11.19 -12.40 -27.08
N PRO A 356 11.57 -12.46 -28.37
CA PRO A 356 10.71 -11.97 -29.44
C PRO A 356 9.30 -12.58 -29.38
N GLY A 357 8.29 -11.72 -29.18
CA GLY A 357 6.88 -12.13 -29.11
C GLY A 357 6.42 -12.74 -27.78
N LYS A 358 7.25 -12.78 -26.74
CA LYS A 358 6.87 -13.28 -25.41
C LYS A 358 6.99 -12.18 -24.34
N LEU A 359 5.86 -11.79 -23.75
CA LEU A 359 5.84 -10.78 -22.69
C LEU A 359 6.64 -11.26 -21.47
N ALA A 360 7.37 -10.34 -20.85
CA ALA A 360 8.01 -10.60 -19.56
C ALA A 360 6.93 -10.69 -18.46
N GLN A 361 7.06 -11.62 -17.52
CA GLN A 361 6.32 -11.52 -16.27
C GLN A 361 6.92 -10.44 -15.38
N THR A 362 6.06 -9.79 -14.59
CA THR A 362 6.47 -8.74 -13.65
C THR A 362 5.97 -9.00 -12.24
N MET A 363 6.78 -8.59 -11.26
CA MET A 363 6.45 -8.63 -9.84
C MET A 363 7.15 -7.46 -9.14
N CYS A 364 6.60 -6.93 -8.06
CA CYS A 364 7.33 -6.03 -7.19
C CYS A 364 7.26 -6.44 -5.72
N MET A 365 8.22 -5.99 -4.93
CA MET A 365 8.14 -5.97 -3.47
C MET A 365 8.29 -4.53 -3.00
N GLY A 366 7.35 -4.05 -2.18
CA GLY A 366 7.41 -2.74 -1.54
C GLY A 366 7.60 -2.87 -0.03
N LEU A 367 8.61 -2.19 0.51
CA LEU A 367 8.95 -2.15 1.94
C LEU A 367 8.59 -0.77 2.50
N GLY A 368 7.52 -0.70 3.29
CA GLY A 368 7.04 0.54 3.89
C GLY A 368 7.83 0.94 5.13
N TYR A 369 8.90 1.72 4.96
CA TYR A 369 9.84 2.00 6.06
C TYR A 369 9.20 2.70 7.25
N ASN A 370 8.28 3.64 7.03
CA ASN A 370 7.58 4.31 8.14
C ASN A 370 6.82 3.30 9.00
N ARG A 371 6.16 2.32 8.39
CA ARG A 371 5.43 1.27 9.12
C ARG A 371 6.39 0.32 9.84
N ILE A 372 7.47 -0.12 9.19
CA ILE A 372 8.49 -0.99 9.81
C ILE A 372 9.07 -0.32 11.08
N LEU A 373 9.54 0.93 10.95
CA LEU A 373 10.16 1.65 12.07
C LEU A 373 9.15 1.95 13.19
N GLU A 374 7.91 2.29 12.85
CA GLU A 374 6.86 2.52 13.83
C GLU A 374 6.54 1.25 14.63
N MET A 375 6.46 0.08 13.97
CA MET A 375 6.22 -1.19 14.67
C MET A 375 7.40 -1.60 15.56
N ILE A 376 8.65 -1.38 15.12
CA ILE A 376 9.85 -1.58 15.96
C ILE A 376 9.78 -0.70 17.21
N SER A 377 9.48 0.59 17.04
CA SER A 377 9.39 1.54 18.16
C SER A 377 8.34 1.10 19.17
N ARG A 378 7.13 0.78 18.71
CA ARG A 378 6.02 0.38 19.59
C ARG A 378 6.35 -0.90 20.38
N GLU A 379 6.98 -1.86 19.72
CA GLU A 379 7.41 -3.09 20.37
C GLU A 379 8.47 -2.82 21.45
N ASN A 380 9.45 -1.95 21.17
CA ASN A 380 10.46 -1.58 22.16
C ASN A 380 9.86 -0.84 23.36
N GLN A 381 8.92 0.08 23.14
CA GLN A 381 8.18 0.76 24.22
C GLN A 381 7.42 -0.24 25.11
N ASN A 382 6.83 -1.28 24.51
CA ASN A 382 6.14 -2.32 25.28
C ASN A 382 7.11 -3.11 26.16
N ARG A 383 8.26 -3.50 25.61
CA ARG A 383 9.31 -4.22 26.35
C ARG A 383 9.92 -3.40 27.47
N GLU A 384 9.98 -2.07 27.32
CA GLU A 384 10.43 -1.18 28.39
C GLU A 384 9.38 -1.04 29.50
N ALA A 385 8.08 -1.04 29.16
CA ALA A 385 7.00 -0.95 30.13
C ALA A 385 6.77 -2.25 30.94
N GLU A 386 7.24 -3.40 30.43
CA GLU A 386 7.16 -4.71 31.10
C GLU A 386 8.34 -4.98 32.05
N LYS A 387 9.39 -4.15 32.01
CA LYS A 387 10.54 -4.21 32.92
C LYS A 387 10.32 -3.34 34.15
#